data_AF-G3HWI0-F1
#
_entry.id   AF-G3HWI0-F1
#
_cell.length_a   1.000
_cell.length_b   1.000
_cell.length_c   1.000
_cell.angle_alpha   90.00
_cell.angle_beta   90.00
_cell.angle_gamma   90.00
#
_symmetry.space_group_name_H-M   'P 1'
#
loop_
_entity.id
_entity.type
_entity.pdbx_description
1 polymer ?
#
loop_
_entity_poly.entity_id
_entity_poly.type
_entity_poly.pdbx_seq_one_letter_code
_entity_poly.pdbx_strand_id
1 'polypeptide(L)'
;MRGLEVASRLLGERGLLEQEAGADTEAAELLTFLVPGARADLQAAAAQYVLALTGSSSGRTLLAGQAALLRALAELAVAPAPAPSRDASRALVNLAADPGLHQQLLAANPELPARLLSCVLDSQWPWAEEAAAVLANLSRELAPCAALMEKLMAAEPEQLGLERLGGALCMPTYNAAAPLHYLGPLLSNLSQQAEVRAFLLDPDRCVVQRLLPLTQYTDSSVRRGGVVGTLRNCCFEHRHHKWLLGPQVDILPFLLLPLAGPEEFSEEEMDRLPVDLQYLSPDKQREPDADIRKMLIEAIMLLTATAPGRQQIRDQGAYLILRELYNWEPEPDVRMACEKLIQVLIGDEPEVGMENLLEVQVPEDVERQLQHIDQQEQLELAQELRGKGAPQT
;
A
#
# COMPACT_ATOMS: atom_id res chain seq x y z
N MET A 1 -21.11 52.47 11.60
CA MET A 1 -20.53 51.34 10.83
C MET A 1 -20.11 50.16 11.71
N ARG A 2 -19.41 50.35 12.85
CA ARG A 2 -19.02 49.24 13.75
C ARG A 2 -20.18 48.38 14.34
N GLY A 3 -21.37 48.94 14.53
CA GLY A 3 -22.51 48.18 15.10
C GLY A 3 -23.18 47.19 14.12
N LEU A 4 -23.07 47.43 12.80
CA LEU A 4 -23.66 46.57 11.77
C LEU A 4 -22.78 45.34 11.49
N GLU A 5 -21.44 45.49 11.57
CA GLU A 5 -20.50 44.37 11.44
C GLU A 5 -20.60 43.38 12.61
N VAL A 6 -20.77 43.85 13.84
CA VAL A 6 -20.94 42.99 15.03
C VAL A 6 -22.27 42.23 14.98
N ALA A 7 -23.36 42.88 14.57
CA ALA A 7 -24.65 42.22 14.42
C ALA A 7 -24.65 41.16 13.32
N SER A 8 -23.97 41.42 12.19
CA SER A 8 -23.82 40.42 11.11
C SER A 8 -22.96 39.23 11.52
N ARG A 9 -21.93 39.43 12.37
CA ARG A 9 -21.11 38.35 12.93
C ARG A 9 -21.91 37.48 13.90
N LEU A 10 -22.65 38.10 14.81
CA LEU A 10 -23.49 37.40 15.79
C LEU A 10 -24.64 36.63 15.13
N LEU A 11 -25.22 37.14 14.04
CA LEU A 11 -26.23 36.41 13.27
C LEU A 11 -25.63 35.23 12.51
N GLY A 12 -24.41 35.36 11.98
CA GLY A 12 -23.67 34.26 11.36
C GLY A 12 -23.28 33.17 12.37
N GLU A 13 -22.75 33.56 13.54
CA GLU A 13 -22.43 32.64 14.63
C GLU A 13 -23.68 31.93 15.17
N ARG A 14 -24.80 32.64 15.31
CA ARG A 14 -26.06 32.04 15.74
C ARG A 14 -26.63 31.06 14.72
N GLY A 15 -26.52 31.36 13.42
CA GLY A 15 -26.92 30.44 12.35
C GLY A 15 -26.07 29.17 12.28
N LEU A 16 -24.77 29.27 12.56
CA LEU A 16 -23.87 28.12 12.67
C LEU A 16 -24.22 27.26 13.90
N LEU A 17 -24.46 27.88 15.06
CA LEU A 17 -24.86 27.18 16.28
C LEU A 17 -26.23 26.49 16.15
N GLU A 18 -27.18 27.10 15.43
CA GLU A 18 -28.49 26.49 15.16
C GLU A 18 -28.38 25.31 14.16
N GLN A 19 -27.47 25.38 13.19
CA GLN A 19 -27.17 24.26 12.29
C GLN A 19 -26.44 23.11 13.01
N GLU A 20 -25.48 23.42 13.89
CA GLU A 20 -24.80 22.41 14.72
C GLU A 20 -25.77 21.72 15.68
N ALA A 21 -26.63 22.47 16.36
CA ALA A 21 -27.65 21.89 17.26
C ALA A 21 -28.68 21.02 16.52
N GLY A 22 -29.04 21.39 15.28
CA GLY A 22 -29.90 20.57 14.42
C GLY A 22 -29.22 19.26 14.03
N ALA A 23 -27.96 19.32 13.61
CA ALA A 23 -27.15 18.15 13.26
C ALA A 23 -26.95 17.20 14.45
N ASP A 24 -26.72 17.72 15.65
CA ASP A 24 -26.59 16.92 16.88
C ASP A 24 -27.90 16.19 17.23
N THR A 25 -29.05 16.83 16.97
CA THR A 25 -30.36 16.21 17.20
C THR A 25 -30.61 15.07 16.21
N GLU A 26 -30.36 15.29 14.91
CA GLU A 26 -30.47 14.26 13.87
C GLU A 26 -29.50 13.09 14.13
N ALA A 27 -28.26 13.38 14.57
CA ALA A 27 -27.28 12.37 14.94
C ALA A 27 -27.73 11.53 16.14
N ALA A 28 -28.33 12.16 17.16
CA ALA A 28 -28.86 11.47 18.33
C ALA A 28 -30.04 10.55 17.96
N GLU A 29 -30.94 10.99 17.07
CA GLU A 29 -32.03 10.16 16.56
C GLU A 29 -31.49 8.95 15.77
N LEU A 30 -30.55 9.19 14.84
CA LEU A 30 -29.92 8.14 14.05
C LEU A 30 -29.22 7.08 14.92
N LEU A 31 -28.57 7.51 16.01
CA LEU A 31 -27.89 6.63 16.94
C LEU A 31 -28.83 5.59 17.54
N THR A 32 -30.09 5.96 17.85
CA THR A 32 -31.08 5.02 18.42
C THR A 32 -31.37 3.82 17.51
N PHE A 33 -31.13 3.96 16.21
CA PHE A 33 -31.31 2.90 15.22
C PHE A 33 -30.03 2.12 14.94
N LEU A 34 -28.84 2.60 15.32
CA LEU A 34 -27.56 1.91 15.10
C LEU A 34 -27.10 1.06 16.28
N VAL A 35 -27.57 1.36 17.49
CA VAL A 35 -27.14 0.65 18.71
C VAL A 35 -27.52 -0.84 18.69
N PRO A 36 -26.72 -1.71 19.34
CA PRO A 36 -27.05 -3.12 19.50
C PRO A 36 -28.44 -3.32 20.13
N GLY A 37 -29.24 -4.23 19.57
CA GLY A 37 -30.60 -4.55 20.07
C GLY A 37 -31.73 -3.76 19.42
N ALA A 38 -31.44 -2.77 18.56
CA ALA A 38 -32.45 -2.17 17.69
C ALA A 38 -32.99 -3.19 16.68
N ARG A 39 -34.20 -2.95 16.13
CA ARG A 39 -34.80 -3.85 15.15
C ARG A 39 -33.91 -3.94 13.91
N ALA A 40 -33.67 -5.16 13.43
CA ALA A 40 -32.73 -5.42 12.33
C ALA A 40 -33.05 -4.68 11.03
N ASP A 41 -34.33 -4.47 10.72
CA ASP A 41 -34.78 -3.70 9.55
C ASP A 41 -34.45 -2.21 9.68
N LEU A 42 -34.64 -1.64 10.87
CA LEU A 42 -34.27 -0.25 11.16
C LEU A 42 -32.76 -0.06 11.23
N GLN A 43 -32.02 -1.02 11.82
CA GLN A 43 -30.55 -1.02 11.82
C GLN A 43 -29.99 -1.07 10.40
N ALA A 44 -30.55 -1.91 9.52
CA ALA A 44 -30.12 -1.99 8.14
C ALA A 44 -30.37 -0.66 7.40
N ALA A 45 -31.56 -0.07 7.56
CA ALA A 45 -31.88 1.23 6.95
C ALA A 45 -30.97 2.36 7.47
N ALA A 46 -30.69 2.38 8.77
CA ALA A 46 -29.78 3.36 9.38
C ALA A 46 -28.34 3.18 8.89
N ALA A 47 -27.84 1.94 8.83
CA ALA A 47 -26.50 1.65 8.29
C ALA A 47 -26.38 2.04 6.81
N GLN A 48 -27.43 1.78 6.01
CA GLN A 48 -27.48 2.20 4.61
C GLN A 48 -27.47 3.73 4.46
N TYR A 49 -28.19 4.45 5.33
CA TYR A 49 -28.17 5.91 5.36
C TYR A 49 -26.78 6.45 5.73
N VAL A 50 -26.14 5.89 6.76
CA VAL A 50 -24.75 6.26 7.12
C VAL A 50 -23.80 5.98 5.96
N LEU A 51 -23.91 4.83 5.30
CA LEU A 51 -23.11 4.52 4.11
C LEU A 51 -23.30 5.59 3.02
N ALA A 52 -24.52 6.02 2.76
CA ALA A 52 -24.79 7.09 1.79
C ALA A 52 -24.12 8.41 2.19
N LEU A 53 -24.16 8.78 3.48
CA LEU A 53 -23.48 9.98 4.00
C LEU A 53 -21.96 9.92 3.78
N THR A 54 -21.33 8.76 4.00
CA THR A 54 -19.87 8.63 3.81
C THR A 54 -19.40 8.81 2.36
N GLY A 55 -20.34 8.81 1.39
CA GLY A 55 -20.05 9.07 -0.02
C GLY A 55 -19.62 10.51 -0.31
N SER A 56 -19.87 11.47 0.60
CA SER A 56 -19.44 12.87 0.46
C SER A 56 -18.44 13.27 1.55
N SER A 57 -17.57 14.25 1.25
CA SER A 57 -16.64 14.79 2.25
C SER A 57 -17.37 15.45 3.42
N SER A 58 -18.44 16.20 3.16
CA SER A 58 -19.25 16.83 4.19
C SER A 58 -19.93 15.81 5.12
N GLY A 59 -20.47 14.71 4.57
CA GLY A 59 -21.07 13.65 5.37
C GLY A 59 -20.05 12.91 6.23
N ARG A 60 -18.83 12.69 5.70
CA ARG A 60 -17.72 12.15 6.50
C ARG A 60 -17.32 13.06 7.65
N THR A 61 -17.17 14.36 7.41
CA THR A 61 -16.85 15.35 8.46
C THR A 61 -17.94 15.41 9.54
N LEU A 62 -19.21 15.39 9.13
CA LEU A 62 -20.35 15.34 10.05
C LEU A 62 -20.26 14.12 10.98
N LEU A 63 -20.07 12.92 10.41
CA LEU A 63 -19.96 11.68 11.18
C LEU A 63 -18.73 11.68 12.09
N ALA A 64 -17.61 12.25 11.64
CA ALA A 64 -16.39 12.34 12.44
C ALA A 64 -16.56 13.22 13.70
N GLY A 65 -17.47 14.20 13.65
CA GLY A 65 -17.85 14.99 14.83
C GLY A 65 -18.68 14.21 15.86
N GLN A 66 -19.21 13.05 15.50
CA GLN A 66 -20.19 12.29 16.29
C GLN A 66 -19.60 10.98 16.83
N ALA A 67 -18.80 11.05 17.90
CA ALA A 67 -18.06 9.90 18.45
C ALA A 67 -18.96 8.70 18.81
N ALA A 68 -20.20 8.93 19.26
CA ALA A 68 -21.14 7.86 19.57
C ALA A 68 -21.61 7.13 18.31
N LEU A 69 -21.85 7.85 17.20
CA LEU A 69 -22.19 7.24 15.91
C LEU A 69 -21.02 6.43 15.34
N LEU A 70 -19.79 6.96 15.40
CA LEU A 70 -18.60 6.23 14.97
C LEU A 70 -18.42 4.92 15.76
N ARG A 71 -18.65 4.97 17.08
CA ARG A 71 -18.59 3.76 17.92
C ARG A 71 -19.66 2.75 17.55
N ALA A 72 -20.92 3.18 17.42
CA ALA A 72 -22.02 2.29 17.05
C ALA A 72 -21.81 1.66 15.66
N LEU A 73 -21.33 2.45 14.70
CA LEU A 73 -20.97 1.98 13.35
C LEU A 73 -19.86 0.93 13.42
N ALA A 74 -18.81 1.18 14.20
CA ALA A 74 -17.70 0.27 14.40
C ALA A 74 -18.13 -1.05 15.07
N GLU A 75 -19.02 -0.98 16.05
CA GLU A 75 -19.59 -2.17 16.69
C GLU A 75 -20.44 -2.99 15.71
N LEU A 76 -21.24 -2.32 14.88
CA LEU A 76 -22.10 -2.95 13.89
C LEU A 76 -21.29 -3.64 12.78
N ALA A 77 -20.20 -3.02 12.32
CA ALA A 77 -19.33 -3.56 11.28
C ALA A 77 -18.69 -4.91 11.65
N VAL A 78 -18.42 -5.12 12.94
CA VAL A 78 -17.82 -6.37 13.44
C VAL A 78 -18.83 -7.26 14.19
N ALA A 79 -20.13 -6.99 14.02
CA ALA A 79 -21.21 -7.82 14.57
C ALA A 79 -21.56 -9.01 13.64
N PRO A 80 -21.98 -10.17 14.17
CA PRO A 80 -22.26 -11.34 13.34
C PRO A 80 -23.54 -11.18 12.48
N ALA A 81 -23.41 -11.32 11.16
CA ALA A 81 -24.44 -11.48 10.11
C ALA A 81 -25.59 -10.41 10.00
N PRO A 82 -26.22 -10.26 8.82
CA PRO A 82 -25.58 -10.12 7.51
C PRO A 82 -25.80 -8.73 6.85
N ALA A 83 -26.93 -8.04 7.05
CA ALA A 83 -27.21 -6.81 6.30
C ALA A 83 -26.64 -5.53 6.94
N PRO A 84 -26.88 -5.22 8.24
CA PRO A 84 -26.35 -4.00 8.84
C PRO A 84 -24.82 -3.99 8.90
N SER A 85 -24.20 -5.15 9.12
CA SER A 85 -22.73 -5.27 9.23
C SER A 85 -22.01 -4.98 7.91
N ARG A 86 -22.62 -5.31 6.77
CA ARG A 86 -22.07 -5.02 5.43
C ARG A 86 -21.96 -3.54 5.20
N ASP A 87 -23.08 -2.83 5.33
CA ASP A 87 -23.13 -1.40 5.03
C ASP A 87 -22.32 -0.60 6.06
N ALA A 88 -22.31 -1.05 7.32
CA ALA A 88 -21.41 -0.51 8.33
C ALA A 88 -19.93 -0.70 7.97
N SER A 89 -19.53 -1.89 7.51
CA SER A 89 -18.15 -2.16 7.10
C SER A 89 -17.74 -1.29 5.91
N ARG A 90 -18.60 -1.13 4.91
CA ARG A 90 -18.34 -0.27 3.75
C ARG A 90 -18.30 1.22 4.12
N ALA A 91 -19.13 1.65 5.06
CA ALA A 91 -19.07 3.00 5.61
C ALA A 91 -17.74 3.24 6.34
N LEU A 92 -17.25 2.27 7.11
CA LEU A 92 -15.91 2.34 7.71
C LEU A 92 -14.80 2.41 6.66
N VAL A 93 -14.90 1.67 5.54
CA VAL A 93 -13.92 1.78 4.45
C VAL A 93 -13.84 3.21 3.93
N ASN A 94 -14.99 3.85 3.68
CA ASN A 94 -15.06 5.23 3.20
C ASN A 94 -14.52 6.23 4.23
N LEU A 95 -14.79 6.03 5.52
CA LEU A 95 -14.27 6.88 6.59
C LEU A 95 -12.75 6.72 6.74
N ALA A 96 -12.26 5.48 6.73
CA ALA A 96 -10.83 5.19 6.83
C ALA A 96 -10.06 5.64 5.58
N ALA A 97 -10.69 5.76 4.42
CA ALA A 97 -10.05 6.30 3.23
C ALA A 97 -9.63 7.78 3.38
N ASP A 98 -10.16 8.49 4.38
CA ASP A 98 -9.83 9.88 4.69
C ASP A 98 -8.88 9.97 5.90
N PRO A 99 -7.58 10.28 5.68
CA PRO A 99 -6.59 10.36 6.76
C PRO A 99 -6.94 11.37 7.85
N GLY A 100 -7.68 12.43 7.49
CA GLY A 100 -8.10 13.47 8.44
C GLY A 100 -9.09 12.97 9.51
N LEU A 101 -9.62 11.76 9.36
CA LEU A 101 -10.62 11.18 10.26
C LEU A 101 -10.09 10.05 11.15
N HIS A 102 -8.84 9.60 10.92
CA HIS A 102 -8.28 8.43 11.61
C HIS A 102 -8.23 8.64 13.13
N GLN A 103 -7.86 9.84 13.57
CA GLN A 103 -7.80 10.17 14.99
C GLN A 103 -9.18 10.06 15.66
N GLN A 104 -10.24 10.58 15.03
CA GLN A 104 -11.60 10.51 15.57
C GLN A 104 -12.11 9.06 15.60
N LEU A 105 -11.86 8.28 14.54
CA LEU A 105 -12.24 6.86 14.49
C LEU A 105 -11.61 6.06 15.63
N LEU A 106 -10.32 6.25 15.87
CA LEU A 106 -9.58 5.53 16.90
C LEU A 106 -9.89 6.04 18.31
N ALA A 107 -10.14 7.34 18.48
CA ALA A 107 -10.62 7.89 19.74
C ALA A 107 -12.01 7.35 20.11
N ALA A 108 -12.90 7.18 19.13
CA ALA A 108 -14.23 6.62 19.34
C ALA A 108 -14.16 5.12 19.72
N ASN A 109 -13.24 4.36 19.11
CA ASN A 109 -13.08 2.92 19.35
C ASN A 109 -11.60 2.48 19.25
N PRO A 110 -10.83 2.54 20.35
CA PRO A 110 -9.40 2.21 20.35
C PRO A 110 -9.09 0.75 19.98
N GLU A 111 -9.98 -0.18 20.29
CA GLU A 111 -9.80 -1.61 19.99
C GLU A 111 -10.26 -2.00 18.57
N LEU A 112 -10.73 -1.03 17.76
CA LEU A 112 -11.21 -1.27 16.41
C LEU A 112 -10.18 -2.02 15.54
N PRO A 113 -8.89 -1.62 15.48
CA PRO A 113 -7.91 -2.33 14.66
C PRO A 113 -7.76 -3.82 15.06
N ALA A 114 -7.76 -4.13 16.36
CA ALA A 114 -7.64 -5.50 16.85
C ALA A 114 -8.88 -6.36 16.52
N ARG A 115 -10.07 -5.77 16.62
CA ARG A 115 -11.34 -6.43 16.25
C ARG A 115 -11.41 -6.70 14.75
N LEU A 116 -11.03 -5.73 13.92
CA LEU A 116 -10.95 -5.89 12.47
C LEU A 116 -9.92 -6.95 12.07
N LEU A 117 -8.76 -7.00 12.74
CA LEU A 117 -7.77 -8.05 12.49
C LEU A 117 -8.35 -9.44 12.77
N SER A 118 -9.15 -9.58 13.84
CA SER A 118 -9.85 -10.83 14.14
C SER A 118 -10.85 -11.22 13.04
N CYS A 119 -11.59 -10.24 12.50
CA CYS A 119 -12.49 -10.45 11.36
C CYS A 119 -11.73 -10.86 10.08
N VAL A 120 -10.61 -10.21 9.78
CA VAL A 120 -9.76 -10.53 8.61
C VAL A 120 -9.21 -11.96 8.68
N LEU A 121 -8.80 -12.39 9.87
CA LEU A 121 -8.21 -13.71 10.08
C LEU A 121 -9.25 -14.82 10.30
N ASP A 122 -10.55 -14.52 10.32
CA ASP A 122 -11.62 -15.50 10.31
C ASP A 122 -11.99 -15.88 8.86
N SER A 123 -11.69 -17.13 8.49
CA SER A 123 -11.96 -17.70 7.16
C SER A 123 -13.45 -17.73 6.78
N GLN A 124 -14.35 -17.55 7.74
CA GLN A 124 -15.80 -17.54 7.53
C GLN A 124 -16.40 -16.14 7.59
N TRP A 125 -15.61 -15.10 7.89
CA TRP A 125 -16.12 -13.76 8.01
C TRP A 125 -16.52 -13.20 6.63
N PRO A 126 -17.81 -12.85 6.38
CA PRO A 126 -18.26 -12.47 5.05
C PRO A 126 -17.70 -11.14 4.55
N TRP A 127 -17.31 -10.25 5.47
CA TRP A 127 -16.86 -8.87 5.19
C TRP A 127 -15.37 -8.70 5.45
N ALA A 128 -14.59 -9.77 5.26
CA ALA A 128 -13.17 -9.77 5.61
C ALA A 128 -12.36 -8.90 4.64
N GLU A 129 -12.85 -8.73 3.41
CA GLU A 129 -12.29 -7.80 2.43
C GLU A 129 -12.41 -6.35 2.91
N GLU A 130 -13.61 -5.94 3.35
CA GLU A 130 -13.84 -4.61 3.88
C GLU A 130 -13.03 -4.37 5.15
N ALA A 131 -12.95 -5.36 6.05
CA ALA A 131 -12.12 -5.26 7.24
C ALA A 131 -10.63 -5.08 6.88
N ALA A 132 -10.12 -5.83 5.90
CA ALA A 132 -8.76 -5.68 5.39
C ALA A 132 -8.53 -4.30 4.75
N ALA A 133 -9.52 -3.77 4.01
CA ALA A 133 -9.45 -2.44 3.41
C ALA A 133 -9.40 -1.32 4.48
N VAL A 134 -10.19 -1.43 5.54
CA VAL A 134 -10.12 -0.48 6.67
C VAL A 134 -8.74 -0.52 7.31
N LEU A 135 -8.21 -1.71 7.60
CA LEU A 135 -6.86 -1.86 8.18
C LEU A 135 -5.76 -1.33 7.26
N ALA A 136 -5.84 -1.61 5.95
CA ALA A 136 -4.91 -1.10 4.95
C ALA A 136 -4.92 0.44 4.89
N ASN A 137 -6.09 1.06 5.02
CA ASN A 137 -6.19 2.52 5.07
C ASN A 137 -5.64 3.11 6.38
N LEU A 138 -6.01 2.56 7.54
CA LEU A 138 -5.55 3.04 8.85
C LEU A 138 -4.04 2.86 9.03
N SER A 139 -3.47 1.77 8.52
CA SER A 139 -2.03 1.45 8.65
C SER A 139 -1.10 2.33 7.83
N ARG A 140 -1.63 3.26 7.01
CA ARG A 140 -0.81 4.29 6.35
C ARG A 140 -0.21 5.27 7.35
N GLU A 141 -0.87 5.45 8.49
CA GLU A 141 -0.43 6.33 9.56
C GLU A 141 0.41 5.54 10.59
N LEU A 142 1.38 6.21 11.22
CA LEU A 142 2.32 5.58 12.14
C LEU A 142 1.62 5.00 13.39
N ALA A 143 0.73 5.77 14.01
CA ALA A 143 0.10 5.36 15.27
C ALA A 143 -0.85 4.15 15.13
N PRO A 144 -1.77 4.09 14.14
CA PRO A 144 -2.61 2.91 13.95
C PRO A 144 -1.81 1.69 13.47
N CYS A 145 -0.77 1.90 12.66
CA CYS A 145 0.16 0.84 12.26
C CYS A 145 0.88 0.23 13.47
N ALA A 146 1.40 1.06 14.37
CA ALA A 146 2.04 0.61 15.61
C ALA A 146 1.08 -0.17 16.52
N ALA A 147 -0.18 0.29 16.67
CA ALA A 147 -1.18 -0.42 17.46
C ALA A 147 -1.54 -1.81 16.89
N LEU A 148 -1.62 -1.93 15.56
CA LEU A 148 -1.79 -3.23 14.90
C LEU A 148 -0.59 -4.15 15.12
N MET A 149 0.61 -3.60 15.00
CA MET A 149 1.86 -4.31 15.26
C MET A 149 1.92 -4.86 16.68
N GLU A 150 1.57 -4.07 17.69
CA GLU A 150 1.51 -4.53 19.07
C GLU A 150 0.61 -5.77 19.23
N LYS A 151 -0.57 -5.77 18.60
CA LYS A 151 -1.50 -6.91 18.66
C LYS A 151 -1.01 -8.13 17.87
N LEU A 152 -0.39 -7.93 16.70
CA LEU A 152 0.18 -9.01 15.89
C LEU A 152 1.36 -9.70 16.61
N MET A 153 2.16 -8.92 17.33
CA MET A 153 3.34 -9.39 18.06
C MET A 153 2.98 -9.95 19.44
N ALA A 154 1.92 -9.44 20.09
CA ALA A 154 1.41 -9.97 21.37
C ALA A 154 0.79 -11.38 21.26
N ALA A 155 0.58 -11.89 20.04
CA ALA A 155 0.19 -13.28 19.79
C ALA A 155 1.39 -14.23 20.02
N GLU A 156 1.77 -14.40 21.29
CA GLU A 156 2.79 -15.35 21.77
C GLU A 156 2.38 -16.82 21.52
N PRO A 157 3.33 -17.74 21.20
CA PRO A 157 4.79 -17.58 21.32
C PRO A 157 5.56 -17.42 19.99
N GLU A 158 4.92 -17.33 18.81
CA GLU A 158 5.64 -17.44 17.52
C GLU A 158 5.34 -16.33 16.49
N GLN A 159 4.73 -15.21 16.91
CA GLN A 159 4.21 -14.19 15.99
C GLN A 159 3.16 -14.79 15.04
N LEU A 160 2.31 -15.68 15.57
CA LEU A 160 1.28 -16.41 14.82
C LEU A 160 0.34 -15.45 14.05
N GLY A 161 0.18 -14.20 14.51
CA GLY A 161 -0.58 -13.17 13.81
C GLY A 161 -0.02 -12.82 12.43
N LEU A 162 1.29 -12.56 12.33
CA LEU A 162 1.95 -12.26 11.04
C LEU A 162 1.96 -13.49 10.13
N GLU A 163 2.17 -14.68 10.70
CA GLU A 163 2.15 -15.92 9.94
C GLU A 163 0.76 -16.22 9.36
N ARG A 164 -0.31 -16.04 10.15
CA ARG A 164 -1.68 -16.16 9.67
C ARG A 164 -2.02 -15.12 8.61
N LEU A 165 -1.57 -13.88 8.77
CA LEU A 165 -1.78 -12.82 7.79
C LEU A 165 -1.08 -13.15 6.47
N GLY A 166 0.18 -13.58 6.51
CA GLY A 166 0.93 -14.05 5.34
C GLY A 166 0.28 -15.27 4.70
N GLY A 167 -0.18 -16.24 5.51
CA GLY A 167 -0.93 -17.41 5.05
C GLY A 167 -2.22 -17.04 4.32
N ALA A 168 -3.02 -16.14 4.89
CA ALA A 168 -4.26 -15.64 4.29
C ALA A 168 -4.00 -14.89 2.97
N LEU A 169 -2.92 -14.10 2.90
CA LEU A 169 -2.53 -13.41 1.67
C LEU A 169 -2.07 -14.38 0.56
N CYS A 170 -1.38 -15.46 0.92
CA CYS A 170 -0.82 -16.42 -0.03
C CYS A 170 -1.82 -17.53 -0.45
N MET A 171 -2.96 -17.66 0.22
CA MET A 171 -3.98 -18.66 -0.08
C MET A 171 -5.26 -17.99 -0.61
N PRO A 172 -5.50 -17.96 -1.94
CA PRO A 172 -6.72 -17.37 -2.50
C PRO A 172 -8.02 -17.99 -1.97
N THR A 173 -7.95 -19.23 -1.50
CA THR A 173 -9.08 -19.99 -0.94
C THR A 173 -9.22 -19.84 0.58
N TYR A 174 -8.45 -18.96 1.22
CA TYR A 174 -8.46 -18.77 2.68
C TYR A 174 -9.86 -18.41 3.20
N ASN A 175 -10.59 -17.55 2.48
CA ASN A 175 -11.96 -17.17 2.79
C ASN A 175 -12.81 -17.27 1.51
N ALA A 176 -13.86 -18.08 1.54
CA ALA A 176 -14.71 -18.32 0.36
C ALA A 176 -15.63 -17.13 0.01
N ALA A 177 -15.86 -16.21 0.95
CA ALA A 177 -16.72 -15.05 0.78
C ALA A 177 -15.95 -13.76 0.48
N ALA A 178 -14.65 -13.71 0.79
CA ALA A 178 -13.82 -12.53 0.66
C ALA A 178 -12.45 -12.87 0.04
N PRO A 179 -12.05 -12.19 -1.05
CA PRO A 179 -10.79 -12.52 -1.72
C PRO A 179 -9.57 -12.12 -0.88
N LEU A 180 -9.66 -11.11 -0.01
CA LEU A 180 -8.57 -10.55 0.82
C LEU A 180 -7.49 -9.81 0.02
N HIS A 181 -7.85 -9.04 -1.00
CA HIS A 181 -6.87 -8.30 -1.81
C HIS A 181 -6.17 -7.20 -1.01
N TYR A 182 -6.88 -6.54 -0.09
CA TYR A 182 -6.33 -5.47 0.74
C TYR A 182 -5.32 -5.94 1.81
N LEU A 183 -5.13 -7.26 1.98
CA LEU A 183 -4.00 -7.78 2.75
C LEU A 183 -2.65 -7.41 2.14
N GLY A 184 -2.57 -7.22 0.80
CA GLY A 184 -1.35 -6.80 0.13
C GLY A 184 -0.88 -5.41 0.61
N PRO A 185 -1.69 -4.34 0.42
CA PRO A 185 -1.36 -3.02 0.92
C PRO A 185 -1.18 -2.95 2.45
N LEU A 186 -1.96 -3.72 3.22
CA LEU A 186 -1.77 -3.83 4.67
C LEU A 186 -0.37 -4.36 5.00
N LEU A 187 0.06 -5.47 4.39
CA LEU A 187 1.39 -6.02 4.62
C LEU A 187 2.49 -5.05 4.15
N SER A 188 2.27 -4.36 3.03
CA SER A 188 3.19 -3.31 2.54
C SER A 188 3.40 -2.23 3.59
N ASN A 189 2.33 -1.70 4.18
CA ASN A 189 2.41 -0.69 5.24
C ASN A 189 3.13 -1.22 6.48
N LEU A 190 2.80 -2.44 6.94
CA LEU A 190 3.44 -3.07 8.09
C LEU A 190 4.95 -3.29 7.85
N SER A 191 5.34 -3.70 6.64
CA SER A 191 6.75 -3.95 6.26
C SER A 191 7.65 -2.70 6.24
N GLN A 192 7.09 -1.51 6.43
CA GLN A 192 7.90 -0.32 6.70
C GLN A 192 8.62 -0.41 8.05
N GLN A 193 8.11 -1.23 8.99
CA GLN A 193 8.74 -1.50 10.27
C GLN A 193 9.82 -2.61 10.14
N ALA A 194 10.95 -2.43 10.83
CA ALA A 194 12.10 -3.34 10.72
C ALA A 194 11.79 -4.75 11.25
N GLU A 195 10.95 -4.85 12.28
CA GLU A 195 10.52 -6.09 12.91
C GLU A 195 9.71 -6.96 11.94
N VAL A 196 8.85 -6.33 11.12
CA VAL A 196 8.08 -7.06 10.10
C VAL A 196 9.00 -7.55 8.99
N ARG A 197 9.97 -6.73 8.55
CA ARG A 197 10.96 -7.20 7.57
C ARG A 197 11.80 -8.35 8.10
N ALA A 198 12.19 -8.30 9.37
CA ALA A 198 12.90 -9.40 10.02
C ALA A 198 12.09 -10.69 10.00
N PHE A 199 10.77 -10.62 10.27
CA PHE A 199 9.89 -11.78 10.14
C PHE A 199 9.77 -12.28 8.69
N LEU A 200 9.60 -11.38 7.73
CA LEU A 200 9.44 -11.73 6.31
C LEU A 200 10.70 -12.35 5.71
N LEU A 201 11.87 -11.89 6.17
CA LEU A 201 13.19 -12.30 5.70
C LEU A 201 13.83 -13.41 6.56
N ASP A 202 13.07 -14.00 7.48
CA ASP A 202 13.49 -15.17 8.24
C ASP A 202 13.59 -16.40 7.30
N PRO A 203 14.81 -16.94 7.06
CA PRO A 203 14.99 -18.06 6.14
C PRO A 203 14.25 -19.33 6.56
N ASP A 204 13.97 -19.51 7.85
CA ASP A 204 13.31 -20.71 8.37
C ASP A 204 11.78 -20.68 8.11
N ARG A 205 11.22 -19.50 7.86
CA ARG A 205 9.75 -19.31 7.67
C ARG A 205 9.32 -19.28 6.20
N CYS A 206 10.26 -19.11 5.29
CA CYS A 206 10.04 -19.05 3.84
C CYS A 206 8.89 -18.10 3.43
N VAL A 207 8.71 -16.97 4.13
CA VAL A 207 7.57 -16.07 3.86
C VAL A 207 7.80 -15.29 2.58
N VAL A 208 8.97 -14.69 2.40
CA VAL A 208 9.31 -13.91 1.20
C VAL A 208 9.14 -14.73 -0.08
N GLN A 209 9.55 -16.01 -0.09
CA GLN A 209 9.41 -16.90 -1.25
C GLN A 209 7.94 -17.15 -1.62
N ARG A 210 7.05 -17.25 -0.62
CA ARG A 210 5.61 -17.41 -0.87
C ARG A 210 4.96 -16.17 -1.48
N LEU A 211 5.56 -14.99 -1.28
CA LEU A 211 5.09 -13.74 -1.87
C LEU A 211 5.50 -13.59 -3.34
N LEU A 212 6.63 -14.18 -3.75
CA LEU A 212 7.19 -13.97 -5.09
C LEU A 212 6.22 -14.26 -6.25
N PRO A 213 5.45 -15.38 -6.26
CA PRO A 213 4.50 -15.63 -7.34
C PRO A 213 3.39 -14.58 -7.45
N LEU A 214 3.10 -13.86 -6.36
CA LEU A 214 2.06 -12.85 -6.33
C LEU A 214 2.48 -11.53 -7.01
N THR A 215 3.75 -11.37 -7.41
CA THR A 215 4.17 -10.25 -8.29
C THR A 215 3.52 -10.32 -9.67
N GLN A 216 2.96 -11.46 -10.05
CA GLN A 216 2.26 -11.70 -11.31
C GLN A 216 0.76 -11.99 -11.11
N TYR A 217 0.21 -11.74 -9.91
CA TYR A 217 -1.18 -12.05 -9.60
C TYR A 217 -2.15 -11.22 -10.46
N THR A 218 -2.84 -11.86 -11.40
CA THR A 218 -3.63 -11.18 -12.44
C THR A 218 -4.94 -10.60 -11.95
N ASP A 219 -5.60 -11.23 -10.98
CA ASP A 219 -6.99 -10.89 -10.62
C ASP A 219 -7.12 -9.57 -9.87
N SER A 220 -6.01 -9.02 -9.34
CA SER A 220 -6.03 -7.78 -8.56
C SER A 220 -4.69 -7.04 -8.57
N SER A 221 -4.69 -5.84 -9.15
CA SER A 221 -3.56 -4.90 -9.04
C SER A 221 -3.34 -4.45 -7.60
N VAL A 222 -4.38 -4.37 -6.77
CA VAL A 222 -4.27 -4.02 -5.34
C VAL A 222 -3.42 -5.05 -4.60
N ARG A 223 -3.71 -6.35 -4.79
CA ARG A 223 -2.90 -7.42 -4.17
C ARG A 223 -1.47 -7.39 -4.70
N ARG A 224 -1.32 -7.35 -6.02
CA ARG A 224 -0.02 -7.39 -6.71
C ARG A 224 0.86 -6.21 -6.31
N GLY A 225 0.34 -4.99 -6.36
CA GLY A 225 1.05 -3.77 -5.96
C GLY A 225 1.42 -3.76 -4.47
N GLY A 226 0.54 -4.25 -3.60
CA GLY A 226 0.85 -4.43 -2.18
C GLY A 226 1.98 -5.43 -1.92
N VAL A 227 2.01 -6.55 -2.64
CA VAL A 227 3.11 -7.52 -2.57
C VAL A 227 4.41 -6.92 -3.09
N VAL A 228 4.39 -6.26 -4.25
CA VAL A 228 5.57 -5.60 -4.82
C VAL A 228 6.11 -4.53 -3.85
N GLY A 229 5.24 -3.72 -3.24
CA GLY A 229 5.63 -2.77 -2.20
C GLY A 229 6.25 -3.44 -0.97
N THR A 230 5.73 -4.60 -0.55
CA THR A 230 6.31 -5.39 0.54
C THR A 230 7.72 -5.89 0.19
N LEU A 231 7.91 -6.43 -1.02
CA LEU A 231 9.21 -6.91 -1.49
C LEU A 231 10.22 -5.76 -1.62
N ARG A 232 9.81 -4.61 -2.16
CA ARG A 232 10.61 -3.39 -2.21
C ARG A 232 11.05 -2.97 -0.81
N ASN A 233 10.14 -2.95 0.15
CA ASN A 233 10.48 -2.62 1.54
C ASN A 233 11.50 -3.62 2.13
N CYS A 234 11.38 -4.91 1.83
CA CYS A 234 12.36 -5.92 2.23
C CYS A 234 13.74 -5.68 1.63
N CYS A 235 13.83 -5.10 0.42
CA CYS A 235 15.10 -4.81 -0.25
C CYS A 235 15.91 -3.69 0.44
N PHE A 236 15.37 -2.94 1.40
CA PHE A 236 16.17 -2.04 2.24
C PHE A 236 17.13 -2.80 3.18
N GLU A 237 16.87 -4.07 3.48
CA GLU A 237 17.71 -4.87 4.37
C GLU A 237 18.93 -5.44 3.63
N HIS A 238 19.93 -4.59 3.34
CA HIS A 238 21.09 -4.93 2.52
C HIS A 238 21.90 -6.15 2.98
N ARG A 239 21.89 -6.44 4.29
CA ARG A 239 22.48 -7.68 4.85
C ARG A 239 21.89 -8.96 4.24
N HIS A 240 20.67 -8.92 3.71
CA HIS A 240 20.00 -10.05 3.09
C HIS A 240 20.15 -10.08 1.55
N HIS A 241 20.75 -9.08 0.90
CA HIS A 241 20.82 -9.02 -0.58
C HIS A 241 21.44 -10.25 -1.20
N LYS A 242 22.55 -10.75 -0.65
CA LYS A 242 23.19 -11.97 -1.12
C LYS A 242 22.27 -13.20 -1.03
N TRP A 243 21.43 -13.27 0.01
CA TRP A 243 20.49 -14.36 0.19
C TRP A 243 19.27 -14.22 -0.72
N LEU A 244 18.70 -13.00 -0.81
CA LEU A 244 17.57 -12.65 -1.68
C LEU A 244 17.86 -12.92 -3.16
N LEU A 245 19.05 -12.52 -3.62
CA LEU A 245 19.50 -12.79 -4.99
C LEU A 245 20.01 -14.22 -5.16
N GLY A 246 20.38 -14.90 -4.07
CA GLY A 246 20.91 -16.26 -4.11
C GLY A 246 19.85 -17.32 -4.46
N PRO A 247 20.26 -18.56 -4.76
CA PRO A 247 19.39 -19.62 -5.28
C PRO A 247 18.29 -20.11 -4.33
N GLN A 248 18.30 -19.66 -3.07
CA GLN A 248 17.28 -20.04 -2.07
C GLN A 248 16.01 -19.18 -2.18
N VAL A 249 16.14 -17.96 -2.68
CA VAL A 249 15.02 -17.02 -2.86
C VAL A 249 14.85 -16.71 -4.34
N ASP A 250 15.96 -16.45 -5.03
CA ASP A 250 16.02 -16.13 -6.45
C ASP A 250 15.00 -15.03 -6.81
N ILE A 251 15.09 -13.89 -6.12
CA ILE A 251 14.10 -12.82 -6.22
C ILE A 251 14.11 -12.13 -7.60
N LEU A 252 15.25 -12.06 -8.26
CA LEU A 252 15.46 -11.19 -9.43
C LEU A 252 14.54 -11.53 -10.62
N PRO A 253 14.35 -12.81 -11.02
CA PRO A 253 13.39 -13.18 -12.06
C PRO A 253 11.97 -12.69 -11.77
N PHE A 254 11.50 -12.78 -10.52
CA PHE A 254 10.16 -12.34 -10.13
C PHE A 254 9.97 -10.81 -10.17
N LEU A 255 11.07 -10.04 -10.09
CA LEU A 255 11.05 -8.59 -10.25
C LEU A 255 11.17 -8.17 -11.72
N LEU A 256 11.95 -8.89 -12.51
CA LEU A 256 12.19 -8.58 -13.93
C LEU A 256 11.06 -9.08 -14.85
N LEU A 257 10.44 -10.21 -14.55
CA LEU A 257 9.44 -10.82 -15.44
C LEU A 257 8.21 -9.93 -15.66
N PRO A 258 7.67 -9.21 -14.66
CA PRO A 258 6.60 -8.24 -14.91
C PRO A 258 7.07 -7.03 -15.76
N LEU A 259 8.37 -6.74 -15.81
CA LEU A 259 8.96 -5.66 -16.61
C LEU A 259 9.32 -6.09 -18.05
N ALA A 260 9.41 -7.39 -18.30
CA ALA A 260 9.72 -7.96 -19.61
C ALA A 260 8.52 -7.92 -20.57
N GLY A 261 8.78 -7.62 -21.84
CA GLY A 261 7.81 -7.67 -22.93
C GLY A 261 8.06 -8.85 -23.88
N PRO A 262 7.51 -8.79 -25.11
CA PRO A 262 7.61 -9.85 -26.11
C PRO A 262 8.89 -9.75 -26.97
N GLU A 263 9.90 -8.99 -26.53
CA GLU A 263 11.10 -8.77 -27.33
C GLU A 263 11.93 -10.04 -27.52
N GLU A 264 12.51 -10.19 -28.71
CA GLU A 264 13.42 -11.29 -29.05
C GLU A 264 14.87 -10.86 -28.75
N PHE A 265 15.60 -11.72 -28.06
CA PHE A 265 17.04 -11.57 -27.80
C PHE A 265 17.85 -12.57 -28.61
N SER A 266 19.11 -12.23 -28.91
CA SER A 266 20.05 -13.16 -29.54
C SER A 266 20.35 -14.37 -28.64
N GLU A 267 20.86 -15.47 -29.21
CA GLU A 267 21.21 -16.67 -28.42
C GLU A 267 22.21 -16.35 -27.29
N GLU A 268 23.22 -15.52 -27.57
CA GLU A 268 24.20 -15.08 -26.57
C GLU A 268 23.58 -14.24 -25.45
N GLU A 269 22.58 -13.43 -25.76
CA GLU A 269 21.83 -12.65 -24.76
C GLU A 269 20.91 -13.56 -23.94
N MET A 270 20.24 -14.54 -24.58
CA MET A 270 19.38 -15.51 -23.90
C MET A 270 20.16 -16.35 -22.88
N ASP A 271 21.37 -16.78 -23.22
CA ASP A 271 22.24 -17.57 -22.33
C ASP A 271 22.59 -16.84 -21.01
N ARG A 272 22.47 -15.50 -20.98
CA ARG A 272 22.71 -14.68 -19.78
C ARG A 272 21.48 -14.47 -18.91
N LEU A 273 20.28 -14.64 -19.48
CA LEU A 273 19.03 -14.39 -18.76
C LEU A 273 18.68 -15.59 -17.86
N PRO A 274 18.04 -15.35 -16.70
CA PRO A 274 17.38 -16.40 -15.94
C PRO A 274 16.38 -17.18 -16.79
N VAL A 275 16.22 -18.47 -16.50
CA VAL A 275 15.39 -19.39 -17.30
C VAL A 275 13.96 -18.88 -17.49
N ASP A 276 13.35 -18.29 -16.45
CA ASP A 276 11.98 -17.76 -16.50
C ASP A 276 11.82 -16.52 -17.41
N LEU A 277 12.92 -15.91 -17.84
CA LEU A 277 12.96 -14.74 -18.73
C LEU A 277 13.36 -15.11 -20.16
N GLN A 278 13.74 -16.36 -20.42
CA GLN A 278 14.12 -16.82 -21.75
C GLN A 278 12.88 -17.21 -22.57
N TYR A 279 12.93 -16.91 -23.88
CA TYR A 279 11.93 -17.35 -24.85
C TYR A 279 10.46 -17.05 -24.45
N LEU A 280 10.21 -15.83 -23.98
CA LEU A 280 8.86 -15.38 -23.61
C LEU A 280 7.91 -15.46 -24.81
N SER A 281 6.62 -15.67 -24.52
CA SER A 281 5.58 -15.71 -25.56
C SER A 281 5.47 -14.36 -26.28
N PRO A 282 5.15 -14.34 -27.59
CA PRO A 282 4.81 -13.11 -28.31
C PRO A 282 3.65 -12.32 -27.69
N ASP A 283 2.78 -13.00 -26.92
CA ASP A 283 1.66 -12.36 -26.22
C ASP A 283 2.07 -11.77 -24.85
N LYS A 284 3.34 -11.92 -24.43
CA LYS A 284 3.84 -11.42 -23.13
C LYS A 284 3.62 -9.93 -23.00
N GLN A 285 2.81 -9.55 -22.02
CA GLN A 285 2.59 -8.16 -21.66
C GLN A 285 3.41 -7.79 -20.43
N ARG A 286 3.88 -6.54 -20.42
CA ARG A 286 4.43 -5.89 -19.23
C ARG A 286 3.32 -5.62 -18.22
N GLU A 287 3.71 -5.41 -16.96
CA GLU A 287 2.84 -4.91 -15.91
C GLU A 287 2.09 -3.66 -16.41
N PRO A 288 0.75 -3.65 -16.46
CA PRO A 288 -0.01 -2.51 -16.97
C PRO A 288 0.03 -1.29 -16.03
N ASP A 289 0.17 -1.49 -14.72
CA ASP A 289 0.16 -0.42 -13.72
C ASP A 289 1.54 0.24 -13.59
N ALA A 290 1.60 1.55 -13.87
CA ALA A 290 2.85 2.32 -13.85
C ALA A 290 3.50 2.42 -12.47
N ASP A 291 2.69 2.52 -11.42
CA ASP A 291 3.19 2.60 -10.04
C ASP A 291 3.82 1.26 -9.64
N ILE A 292 3.23 0.14 -10.07
CA ILE A 292 3.80 -1.19 -9.85
C ILE A 292 5.12 -1.35 -10.63
N ARG A 293 5.18 -0.92 -11.91
CA ARG A 293 6.44 -0.93 -12.69
C ARG A 293 7.54 -0.13 -11.99
N LYS A 294 7.22 1.07 -11.51
CA LYS A 294 8.16 1.91 -10.76
C LYS A 294 8.64 1.23 -9.48
N MET A 295 7.75 0.64 -8.68
CA MET A 295 8.14 -0.07 -7.46
C MET A 295 9.03 -1.29 -7.74
N LEU A 296 8.83 -2.01 -8.85
CA LEU A 296 9.71 -3.12 -9.26
C LEU A 296 11.13 -2.62 -9.60
N ILE A 297 11.23 -1.54 -10.37
CA ILE A 297 12.51 -0.90 -10.69
C ILE A 297 13.22 -0.45 -9.41
N GLU A 298 12.49 0.19 -8.50
CA GLU A 298 13.04 0.64 -7.21
C GLU A 298 13.48 -0.53 -6.32
N ALA A 299 12.78 -1.66 -6.34
CA ALA A 299 13.22 -2.87 -5.64
C ALA A 299 14.55 -3.39 -6.19
N ILE A 300 14.70 -3.43 -7.53
CA ILE A 300 15.96 -3.83 -8.17
C ILE A 300 17.08 -2.83 -7.86
N MET A 301 16.77 -1.52 -7.88
CA MET A 301 17.71 -0.47 -7.48
C MET A 301 18.19 -0.62 -6.02
N LEU A 302 17.31 -1.01 -5.10
CA LEU A 302 17.75 -1.29 -3.73
C LEU A 302 18.72 -2.47 -3.67
N LEU A 303 18.49 -3.53 -4.46
CA LEU A 303 19.37 -4.69 -4.54
C LEU A 303 20.74 -4.35 -5.18
N THR A 304 20.86 -3.26 -5.95
CA THR A 304 22.15 -2.76 -6.48
C THR A 304 22.92 -1.87 -5.49
N ALA A 305 22.42 -1.69 -4.26
CA ALA A 305 23.15 -0.92 -3.25
C ALA A 305 24.51 -1.54 -2.87
N THR A 306 24.62 -2.86 -2.90
CA THR A 306 25.85 -3.58 -2.54
C THR A 306 26.63 -4.01 -3.79
N ALA A 307 27.97 -4.00 -3.72
CA ALA A 307 28.84 -4.44 -4.81
C ALA A 307 28.52 -5.88 -5.29
N PRO A 308 28.34 -6.88 -4.39
CA PRO A 308 27.90 -8.21 -4.81
C PRO A 308 26.52 -8.20 -5.47
N GLY A 309 25.60 -7.36 -5.00
CA GLY A 309 24.26 -7.21 -5.59
C GLY A 309 24.31 -6.63 -7.01
N ARG A 310 25.07 -5.55 -7.22
CA ARG A 310 25.34 -5.00 -8.56
C ARG A 310 25.90 -6.04 -9.50
N GLN A 311 26.95 -6.74 -9.06
CA GLN A 311 27.61 -7.74 -9.87
C GLN A 311 26.63 -8.85 -10.27
N GLN A 312 25.87 -9.39 -9.32
CA GLN A 312 24.93 -10.46 -9.59
C GLN A 312 23.79 -10.04 -10.52
N ILE A 313 23.25 -8.83 -10.37
CA ILE A 313 22.20 -8.30 -11.25
C ILE A 313 22.74 -8.07 -12.68
N ARG A 314 23.99 -7.62 -12.82
CA ARG A 314 24.67 -7.51 -14.14
C ARG A 314 24.90 -8.88 -14.79
N ASP A 315 25.32 -9.85 -14.00
CA ASP A 315 25.64 -11.21 -14.48
C ASP A 315 24.38 -11.94 -14.98
N GLN A 316 23.23 -11.70 -14.34
CA GLN A 316 21.92 -12.25 -14.75
C GLN A 316 21.23 -11.44 -15.87
N GLY A 317 21.96 -10.57 -16.58
CA GLY A 317 21.45 -9.93 -17.79
C GLY A 317 20.34 -8.91 -17.59
N ALA A 318 20.12 -8.38 -16.37
CA ALA A 318 19.03 -7.44 -16.08
C ALA A 318 19.00 -6.21 -17.00
N TYR A 319 20.18 -5.74 -17.42
CA TYR A 319 20.32 -4.63 -18.40
C TYR A 319 19.53 -4.88 -19.69
N LEU A 320 19.46 -6.12 -20.18
CA LEU A 320 18.77 -6.45 -21.42
C LEU A 320 17.26 -6.17 -21.32
N ILE A 321 16.64 -6.61 -20.21
CA ILE A 321 15.22 -6.37 -19.93
C ILE A 321 14.96 -4.87 -19.73
N LEU A 322 15.84 -4.19 -18.97
CA LEU A 322 15.68 -2.77 -18.66
C LEU A 322 15.86 -1.86 -19.89
N ARG A 323 16.77 -2.22 -20.80
CA ARG A 323 16.96 -1.50 -22.08
C ARG A 323 15.68 -1.50 -22.91
N GLU A 324 15.05 -2.66 -23.07
CA GLU A 324 13.79 -2.76 -23.81
C GLU A 324 12.63 -2.09 -23.07
N LEU A 325 12.59 -2.20 -21.74
CA LEU A 325 11.63 -1.46 -20.92
C LEU A 325 11.76 0.06 -21.12
N TYR A 326 12.97 0.62 -21.03
CA TYR A 326 13.22 2.05 -21.20
C TYR A 326 12.74 2.56 -22.57
N ASN A 327 12.99 1.80 -23.64
CA ASN A 327 12.55 2.15 -24.99
C ASN A 327 11.02 2.11 -25.15
N TRP A 328 10.36 1.19 -24.45
CA TRP A 328 8.91 1.01 -24.51
C TRP A 328 8.13 1.93 -23.56
N GLU A 329 8.69 2.29 -22.40
CA GLU A 329 7.97 2.88 -21.27
C GLU A 329 7.29 4.22 -21.62
N PRO A 330 5.95 4.28 -21.59
CA PRO A 330 5.23 5.51 -21.90
C PRO A 330 5.27 6.56 -20.78
N GLU A 331 5.38 6.12 -19.52
CA GLU A 331 5.29 7.00 -18.36
C GLU A 331 6.65 7.63 -18.03
N PRO A 332 6.80 8.97 -18.15
CA PRO A 332 8.09 9.63 -17.99
C PRO A 332 8.78 9.37 -16.65
N ASP A 333 8.02 9.29 -15.56
CA ASP A 333 8.55 9.06 -14.21
C ASP A 333 9.10 7.62 -14.05
N VAL A 334 8.41 6.64 -14.64
CA VAL A 334 8.88 5.24 -14.66
C VAL A 334 10.11 5.11 -15.55
N ARG A 335 10.11 5.78 -16.71
CA ARG A 335 11.24 5.79 -17.64
C ARG A 335 12.49 6.39 -16.99
N MET A 336 12.35 7.49 -16.24
CA MET A 336 13.45 8.10 -15.48
C MET A 336 13.99 7.15 -14.40
N ALA A 337 13.11 6.48 -13.64
CA ALA A 337 13.55 5.47 -12.66
C ALA A 337 14.32 4.33 -13.34
N CYS A 338 13.86 3.87 -14.52
CA CYS A 338 14.54 2.86 -15.31
C CYS A 338 15.92 3.34 -15.78
N GLU A 339 16.01 4.57 -16.27
CA GLU A 339 17.27 5.19 -16.71
C GLU A 339 18.30 5.23 -15.57
N LYS A 340 17.90 5.69 -14.37
CA LYS A 340 18.77 5.71 -13.19
C LYS A 340 19.31 4.31 -12.87
N LEU A 341 18.44 3.29 -12.93
CA LEU A 341 18.87 1.90 -12.69
C LEU A 341 19.85 1.42 -13.78
N ILE A 342 19.57 1.71 -15.05
CA ILE A 342 20.49 1.39 -16.15
C ILE A 342 21.85 2.04 -15.92
N GLN A 343 21.90 3.31 -15.53
CA GLN A 343 23.15 4.02 -15.25
C GLN A 343 23.98 3.33 -14.16
N VAL A 344 23.34 2.82 -13.09
CA VAL A 344 24.01 2.03 -12.04
C VAL A 344 24.58 0.71 -12.59
N LEU A 345 23.88 0.07 -13.53
CA LEU A 345 24.29 -1.22 -14.10
C LEU A 345 25.39 -1.10 -15.16
N ILE A 346 25.46 0.01 -15.90
CA ILE A 346 26.50 0.23 -16.92
C ILE A 346 27.71 1.00 -16.38
N GLY A 347 27.55 1.70 -15.26
CA GLY A 347 28.60 2.49 -14.64
C GLY A 347 29.73 1.63 -14.06
N ASP A 348 30.88 2.27 -13.90
CA ASP A 348 32.03 1.67 -13.24
C ASP A 348 31.70 1.34 -11.77
N GLU A 349 32.35 0.30 -11.25
CA GLU A 349 32.19 -0.06 -9.84
C GLU A 349 32.72 1.07 -8.94
N PRO A 350 31.97 1.47 -7.89
CA PRO A 350 32.40 2.50 -6.96
C PRO A 350 33.78 2.22 -6.32
N GLU A 351 34.43 3.28 -5.85
CA GLU A 351 35.74 3.19 -5.20
C GLU A 351 35.73 2.28 -3.96
N VAL A 352 36.91 1.76 -3.60
CA VAL A 352 37.09 0.95 -2.39
C VAL A 352 36.63 1.74 -1.16
N GLY A 353 35.78 1.13 -0.33
CA GLY A 353 35.08 1.80 0.77
C GLY A 353 33.66 2.30 0.42
N MET A 354 33.23 2.19 -0.84
CA MET A 354 31.86 2.47 -1.29
C MET A 354 31.14 1.20 -1.77
N GLU A 355 31.49 0.04 -1.23
CA GLU A 355 30.91 -1.23 -1.64
C GLU A 355 29.41 -1.30 -1.30
N ASN A 356 28.98 -0.66 -0.21
CA ASN A 356 27.57 -0.55 0.18
C ASN A 356 27.11 0.91 0.19
N LEU A 357 26.39 1.31 -0.86
CA LEU A 357 25.93 2.68 -1.07
C LEU A 357 24.95 3.16 0.00
N LEU A 358 24.31 2.25 0.74
CA LEU A 358 23.39 2.58 1.84
C LEU A 358 24.12 2.92 3.15
N GLU A 359 25.43 2.63 3.24
CA GLU A 359 26.26 2.92 4.44
C GLU A 359 27.26 4.06 4.21
N VAL A 360 27.40 4.56 2.97
CA VAL A 360 28.32 5.64 2.62
C VAL A 360 27.86 6.95 3.25
N GLN A 361 28.77 7.63 3.94
CA GLN A 361 28.54 9.00 4.41
C GLN A 361 28.75 9.97 3.24
N VAL A 362 27.68 10.64 2.81
CA VAL A 362 27.72 11.62 1.73
C VAL A 362 28.11 12.98 2.30
N PRO A 363 29.18 13.63 1.81
CA PRO A 363 29.53 15.00 2.20
C PRO A 363 28.40 15.99 1.88
N GLU A 364 28.19 17.00 2.73
CA GLU A 364 27.07 17.95 2.59
C GLU A 364 27.06 18.69 1.24
N ASP A 365 28.22 18.98 0.66
CA ASP A 365 28.33 19.65 -0.64
C ASP A 365 27.86 18.75 -1.78
N VAL A 366 28.20 17.46 -1.73
CA VAL A 366 27.72 16.44 -2.68
C VAL A 366 26.23 16.23 -2.51
N GLU A 367 25.74 16.14 -1.27
CA GLU A 367 24.31 16.00 -0.98
C GLU A 367 23.49 17.16 -1.58
N ARG A 368 23.97 18.41 -1.41
CA ARG A 368 23.31 19.59 -2.01
C ARG A 368 23.33 19.56 -3.55
N GLN A 369 24.41 19.05 -4.16
CA GLN A 369 24.48 18.90 -5.61
C GLN A 369 23.48 17.86 -6.12
N LEU A 370 23.40 16.70 -5.47
CA LEU A 370 22.43 15.65 -5.78
C LEU A 370 20.99 16.16 -5.64
N GLN A 371 20.69 16.87 -4.55
CA GLN A 371 19.38 17.50 -4.35
C GLN A 371 19.03 18.51 -5.46
N HIS A 372 20.00 19.27 -5.94
CA HIS A 372 19.78 20.22 -7.04
C HIS A 372 19.51 19.50 -8.36
N ILE A 373 20.26 18.42 -8.67
CA ILE A 373 20.04 17.59 -9.85
C ILE A 373 18.64 16.95 -9.80
N ASP A 374 18.26 16.35 -8.67
CA ASP A 374 16.94 15.75 -8.49
C ASP A 374 15.82 16.79 -8.67
N GLN A 375 15.99 18.02 -8.18
CA GLN A 375 15.01 19.10 -8.38
C GLN A 375 14.90 19.50 -9.86
N GLN A 376 16.02 19.55 -10.59
CA GLN A 376 16.00 19.86 -12.02
C GLN A 376 15.27 18.77 -12.81
N GLU A 377 15.59 17.50 -12.55
CA GLU A 377 14.92 16.36 -13.16
C GLU A 377 13.42 16.36 -12.89
N GLN A 378 12.99 16.66 -11.64
CA GLN A 378 11.58 16.80 -11.30
C GLN A 378 10.89 17.94 -12.04
N LEU A 379 11.58 19.06 -12.25
CA LEU A 379 11.05 20.19 -13.01
C LEU A 379 10.89 19.84 -14.49
N GLU A 380 11.86 19.17 -15.09
CA GLU A 380 11.81 18.69 -16.47
C GLU A 380 10.68 17.68 -16.66
N LEU A 381 10.56 16.72 -15.73
CA LEU A 381 9.46 15.76 -15.69
C LEU A 381 8.09 16.47 -15.62
N ALA A 382 7.95 17.44 -14.72
CA ALA A 382 6.72 18.22 -14.57
C ALA A 382 6.41 19.09 -15.81
N GLN A 383 7.41 19.44 -16.62
CA GLN A 383 7.22 20.14 -17.89
C GLN A 383 6.77 19.16 -18.99
N GLU A 384 7.38 17.98 -19.10
CA GLU A 384 6.98 16.93 -20.06
C GLU A 384 5.52 16.50 -19.83
N LEU A 385 5.15 16.28 -18.55
CA LEU A 385 3.77 15.92 -18.18
C LEU A 385 2.77 17.04 -18.52
N ARG A 386 3.15 18.31 -18.33
CA ARG A 386 2.32 19.45 -18.73
C ARG A 386 2.17 19.57 -20.25
N GLY A 387 3.23 19.27 -21.00
CA GLY A 387 3.23 19.29 -22.47
C GLY A 387 2.32 18.22 -23.08
N LYS A 388 2.22 17.03 -22.47
CA LYS A 388 1.33 15.94 -22.91
C LYS A 388 -0.16 16.19 -22.58
N GLY A 389 -0.47 17.07 -21.63
CA GLY A 389 -1.83 17.40 -21.19
C GLY A 389 -2.51 18.56 -21.94
N ALA A 390 -1.84 19.22 -22.88
CA ALA A 390 -2.44 20.29 -23.67
C ALA A 390 -3.29 19.69 -24.81
N PRO A 391 -4.59 20.02 -24.93
CA PRO A 391 -5.37 19.58 -26.08
C PRO A 391 -4.76 20.18 -27.35
N GLN A 392 -4.45 19.34 -28.33
CA GLN A 392 -4.12 19.78 -29.68
C GLN A 392 -5.37 20.49 -30.23
N THR A 393 -5.32 21.81 -30.29
CA THR A 393 -6.36 22.67 -30.88
C THR A 393 -6.49 22.48 -32.37
#